data_AF-A0A7C5BSM5-F1
#
_entry.id   AF-A0A7C5BSM5-F1
#
_cell.length_a   1.000
_cell.length_b   1.000
_cell.length_c   1.000
_cell.angle_alpha   90.00
_cell.angle_beta   90.00
_cell.angle_gamma   90.00
#
_symmetry.space_group_name_H-M   'P 1'
#
loop_
_entity.id
_entity.type
_entity.pdbx_description
1 polymer ?
#
loop_
_entity_poly.entity_id
_entity_poly.type
_entity_poly.pdbx_seq_one_letter_code
_entity_poly.pdbx_strand_id
1 'polypeptide(L)'
;MRNRRGSGMVVALFAMMLLFTLGVSYLMVASSSLISAKHDALRARALACAEAGVDRAIQKLLSDPPGEFRTFHPSANPGDHTADNWYGPETVRPGESFKVCVRDGTGIFSGKIIITSKGTVTEGGATVSRTAKVIVTMHEENVSVWNNVIFGGVGQACRSINGNVVIRGSVHLLGDGEDFTDVDGDGRWDDNETYTDSNHNGRYDVGEPYIDTDHDGHRDAREPFVDANGNGTRDPALTVTDMAEEISGTANVGNNYNGMPADLKALLPPIDKVTYGGEQVDSLNAKLRVKHGKVNISGSATVGDPNTTGNTIKEPLDGVYVSDGFGGNKGAGSVYSDNGTGTAYDLGDGAVDMPLIDTGAVTVDGVTYPTYLDYLNQNATVYNGDVAITNGTPLSIVGPKGSLTVDANGNMTISGIVYIDGDISFNPAKSRITYSGVGTLVTPNSVDVHSDVVPAHTFPTTDALGLIAGDRINLATGGGDAHLTMGIAMYAQHQVVCNKQSDIAGTIVSSFYSMSNVPHLYQVPELANHLPPGMPGAEPIWIAGVTIESWQDVANP
;
A
#
# COMPACT_ATOMS: atom_id res chain seq x y z
N MET A 1 66.07 -74.26 -35.88
CA MET A 1 65.96 -73.16 -34.91
C MET A 1 66.58 -71.89 -35.50
N ARG A 2 65.84 -71.12 -36.31
CA ARG A 2 66.26 -69.83 -36.89
C ARG A 2 65.01 -68.94 -37.02
N ASN A 3 65.12 -67.67 -36.66
CA ASN A 3 64.13 -66.58 -36.81
C ASN A 3 62.83 -66.57 -35.97
N ARG A 4 62.91 -66.57 -34.64
CA ARG A 4 61.77 -66.13 -33.77
C ARG A 4 62.00 -64.83 -32.99
N ARG A 5 63.15 -64.16 -33.14
CA ARG A 5 63.46 -62.90 -32.42
C ARG A 5 62.98 -61.63 -33.14
N GLY A 6 62.77 -61.67 -34.47
CA GLY A 6 62.30 -60.51 -35.26
C GLY A 6 60.79 -60.25 -35.18
N SER A 7 59.95 -61.28 -35.13
CA SER A 7 58.49 -61.13 -35.05
C SER A 7 58.02 -60.54 -33.73
N GLY A 8 58.65 -60.92 -32.61
CA GLY A 8 58.36 -60.34 -31.29
C GLY A 8 58.71 -58.85 -31.20
N MET A 9 59.80 -58.44 -31.86
CA MET A 9 60.21 -57.03 -31.89
C MET A 9 59.27 -56.19 -32.78
N VAL A 10 58.82 -56.74 -33.92
CA VAL A 10 57.84 -56.08 -34.80
C VAL A 10 56.46 -55.96 -34.14
N VAL A 11 56.00 -57.00 -33.42
CA VAL A 11 54.75 -56.95 -32.66
C VAL A 11 54.85 -55.97 -31.49
N ALA A 12 55.99 -55.92 -30.79
CA ALA A 12 56.23 -54.94 -29.73
C ALA A 12 56.25 -53.50 -30.27
N LEU A 13 56.86 -53.27 -31.45
CA LEU A 13 56.87 -51.98 -32.14
C LEU A 13 55.47 -51.57 -32.61
N PHE A 14 54.70 -52.50 -33.18
CA PHE A 14 53.31 -52.23 -33.56
C PHE A 14 52.44 -51.93 -32.34
N ALA A 15 52.60 -52.67 -31.24
CA ALA A 15 51.89 -52.42 -29.99
C ALA A 15 52.27 -51.07 -29.38
N MET A 16 53.56 -50.70 -29.39
CA MET A 16 54.02 -49.37 -28.96
C MET A 16 53.49 -48.25 -29.85
N MET A 17 53.49 -48.43 -31.17
CA MET A 17 52.98 -47.44 -32.12
C MET A 17 51.47 -47.25 -31.95
N LEU A 18 50.73 -48.33 -31.71
CA LEU A 18 49.29 -48.29 -31.43
C LEU A 18 48.99 -47.64 -30.07
N LEU A 19 49.78 -47.92 -29.04
CA LEU A 19 49.68 -47.23 -27.74
C LEU A 19 50.03 -45.75 -27.85
N PHE A 20 51.00 -45.39 -28.68
CA PHE A 20 51.39 -44.00 -28.92
C PHE A 20 50.29 -43.23 -29.66
N THR A 21 49.69 -43.81 -30.71
CA THR A 21 48.58 -43.17 -31.43
C THR A 21 47.33 -43.04 -30.55
N LEU A 22 47.02 -44.04 -29.72
CA LEU A 22 45.96 -43.96 -28.72
C LEU A 22 46.26 -42.90 -27.63
N GLY A 23 47.52 -42.81 -27.19
CA GLY A 23 47.94 -41.80 -26.21
C GLY A 23 47.82 -40.36 -26.74
N VAL A 24 48.26 -40.12 -27.98
CA VAL A 24 48.16 -38.80 -28.63
C VAL A 24 46.70 -38.42 -28.89
N SER A 25 45.86 -39.36 -29.33
CA SER A 25 44.44 -39.09 -29.54
C SER A 25 43.70 -38.81 -28.23
N TYR A 26 44.01 -39.51 -27.14
CA TYR A 26 43.45 -39.22 -25.82
C TYR A 26 43.86 -37.83 -25.31
N LEU A 27 45.13 -37.44 -25.51
CA LEU A 27 45.63 -36.09 -25.19
C LEU A 27 44.93 -34.99 -26.00
N MET A 28 44.68 -35.22 -27.30
CA MET A 28 43.95 -34.29 -28.15
C MET A 28 42.50 -34.12 -27.70
N VAL A 29 41.81 -35.21 -27.37
CA VAL A 29 40.44 -35.17 -26.85
C VAL A 29 40.40 -34.43 -25.51
N ALA A 30 41.31 -34.75 -24.58
CA ALA A 30 41.40 -34.07 -23.29
C ALA A 30 41.68 -32.56 -23.45
N SER A 31 42.58 -32.18 -24.35
CA SER A 31 42.87 -30.77 -24.65
C SER A 31 41.67 -30.04 -25.25
N SER A 32 40.94 -30.69 -26.17
CA SER A 32 39.72 -30.14 -26.76
C SER A 32 38.64 -29.93 -25.70
N SER A 33 38.43 -30.93 -24.84
CA SER A 33 37.48 -30.84 -23.72
C SER A 33 37.82 -29.71 -22.75
N LEU A 34 39.11 -29.50 -22.44
CA LEU A 34 39.55 -28.40 -21.57
C LEU A 34 39.32 -27.02 -22.21
N ILE A 35 39.54 -26.87 -23.51
CA ILE A 35 39.30 -25.61 -24.23
C ILE A 35 37.79 -25.30 -24.27
N SER A 36 36.96 -26.30 -24.58
CA SER A 36 35.50 -26.16 -24.55
C SER A 36 35.01 -25.77 -23.16
N ALA A 37 35.47 -26.48 -22.12
CA ALA A 37 35.13 -26.17 -20.73
C ALA A 37 35.54 -24.74 -20.34
N LYS A 38 36.72 -24.26 -20.77
CA LYS A 38 37.16 -22.88 -20.53
C LYS A 38 36.25 -21.86 -21.24
N HIS A 39 35.87 -22.11 -22.49
CA HIS A 39 34.95 -21.24 -23.22
C HIS A 39 33.56 -21.21 -22.59
N ASP A 40 33.06 -22.35 -22.13
CA ASP A 40 31.77 -22.45 -21.47
C ASP A 40 31.80 -21.69 -20.12
N ALA A 41 32.89 -21.81 -19.36
CA ALA A 41 33.08 -21.04 -18.13
C ALA A 41 33.12 -19.52 -18.38
N LEU A 42 33.82 -19.06 -19.42
CA LEU A 42 33.88 -17.64 -19.78
C LEU A 42 32.51 -17.12 -20.26
N ARG A 43 31.75 -17.93 -21.01
CA ARG A 43 30.38 -17.58 -21.44
C ARG A 43 29.42 -17.47 -20.26
N ALA A 44 29.47 -18.41 -19.33
CA ALA A 44 28.65 -18.38 -18.12
C ALA A 44 28.94 -17.12 -17.28
N ARG A 45 30.22 -16.78 -17.11
CA ARG A 45 30.63 -15.55 -16.39
C ARG A 45 30.20 -14.28 -17.13
N ALA A 46 30.31 -14.25 -18.45
CA ALA A 46 29.86 -13.12 -19.25
C ALA A 46 28.33 -12.93 -19.20
N LEU A 47 27.57 -14.03 -19.13
CA LEU A 47 26.13 -13.98 -18.90
C LEU A 47 25.81 -13.45 -17.49
N ALA A 48 26.49 -13.94 -16.46
CA ALA A 48 26.32 -13.44 -15.09
C ALA A 48 26.62 -11.94 -14.97
N CYS A 49 27.64 -11.44 -15.69
CA CYS A 49 27.89 -9.99 -15.77
C CYS A 49 26.74 -9.24 -16.47
N ALA A 50 26.16 -9.82 -17.53
CA ALA A 50 25.01 -9.23 -18.20
C ALA A 50 23.79 -9.17 -17.28
N GLU A 51 23.50 -10.25 -16.54
CA GLU A 51 22.42 -10.31 -15.54
C GLU A 51 22.63 -9.27 -14.43
N ALA A 52 23.85 -9.13 -13.91
CA ALA A 52 24.17 -8.09 -12.93
C ALA A 52 23.86 -6.67 -13.45
N GLY A 53 24.11 -6.42 -14.75
CA GLY A 53 23.74 -5.14 -15.36
C GLY A 53 22.23 -4.94 -15.55
N VAL A 54 21.46 -6.01 -15.76
CA VAL A 54 19.99 -5.95 -15.76
C VAL A 54 19.49 -5.58 -14.36
N ASP A 55 19.96 -6.27 -13.32
CA ASP A 55 19.57 -6.01 -11.94
C ASP A 55 19.90 -4.58 -11.52
N ARG A 56 21.08 -4.08 -11.94
CA ARG A 56 21.50 -2.70 -11.72
C ARG A 56 20.55 -1.69 -12.37
N ALA A 57 20.09 -1.96 -13.59
CA ALA A 57 19.12 -1.09 -14.26
C ALA A 57 17.74 -1.15 -13.60
N ILE A 58 17.26 -2.33 -13.19
CA ILE A 58 15.99 -2.48 -12.47
C ILE A 58 16.05 -1.73 -11.13
N GLN A 59 17.13 -1.88 -10.37
CA GLN A 59 17.33 -1.14 -9.12
C GLN A 59 17.23 0.37 -9.35
N LYS A 60 17.84 0.87 -10.43
CA LYS A 60 17.82 2.30 -10.75
C LYS A 60 16.44 2.78 -11.19
N LEU A 61 15.70 1.97 -11.95
CA LEU A 61 14.30 2.25 -12.32
C LEU A 61 13.40 2.34 -11.09
N LEU A 62 13.67 1.55 -10.05
CA LEU A 62 12.90 1.56 -8.80
C LEU A 62 13.30 2.71 -7.85
N SER A 63 14.54 3.22 -7.94
CA SER A 63 15.05 4.22 -7.00
C SER A 63 14.83 5.68 -7.41
N ASP A 64 14.60 5.93 -8.69
CA ASP A 64 14.45 7.30 -9.22
C ASP A 64 12.97 7.69 -9.23
N PRO A 65 12.62 8.97 -8.92
CA PRO A 65 11.26 9.46 -9.06
C PRO A 65 10.68 9.17 -10.47
N PRO A 66 9.35 9.02 -10.61
CA PRO A 66 8.68 8.83 -11.89
C PRO A 66 9.22 9.74 -12.99
N GLY A 67 9.83 9.14 -14.01
CA GLY A 67 10.40 9.88 -15.14
C GLY A 67 11.78 10.49 -14.94
N GLU A 68 12.48 10.31 -13.81
CA GLU A 68 13.89 10.73 -13.66
C GLU A 68 14.91 9.69 -14.13
N PHE A 69 14.53 8.41 -14.26
CA PHE A 69 15.37 7.39 -14.92
C PHE A 69 15.72 7.78 -16.37
N ARG A 70 14.93 8.67 -16.95
CA ARG A 70 15.09 9.32 -18.27
C ARG A 70 16.38 10.16 -18.37
N THR A 71 17.00 10.53 -17.25
CA THR A 71 18.30 11.23 -17.20
C THR A 71 19.50 10.35 -17.59
N PHE A 72 19.33 9.02 -17.69
CA PHE A 72 20.30 8.10 -18.31
C PHE A 72 20.32 8.17 -19.86
N HIS A 73 19.47 9.01 -20.46
CA HIS A 73 19.36 9.19 -21.90
C HIS A 73 19.97 10.55 -22.31
N PRO A 74 21.20 10.59 -22.87
CA PRO A 74 21.80 11.81 -23.41
C PRO A 74 21.32 12.02 -24.85
N SER A 75 20.01 11.92 -25.11
CA SER A 75 19.51 12.57 -26.32
C SER A 75 19.57 14.08 -26.09
N ALA A 76 19.76 14.81 -27.17
CA ALA A 76 19.61 16.26 -27.16
C ALA A 76 18.16 16.69 -26.78
N ASN A 77 17.23 15.75 -26.65
CA ASN A 77 15.83 15.95 -26.28
C ASN A 77 15.45 15.09 -25.06
N PRO A 78 15.35 15.68 -23.85
CA PRO A 78 14.99 15.00 -22.61
C PRO A 78 13.66 14.23 -22.59
N GLY A 79 12.86 14.27 -23.67
CA GLY A 79 11.61 13.53 -23.82
C GLY A 79 11.59 12.43 -24.89
N ASP A 80 12.70 12.19 -25.61
CA ASP A 80 12.81 11.06 -26.55
C ASP A 80 13.78 10.01 -25.97
N HIS A 81 13.23 8.86 -25.59
CA HIS A 81 13.95 7.72 -24.99
C HIS A 81 13.84 6.46 -25.85
N THR A 82 13.66 6.61 -27.16
CA THR A 82 13.42 5.46 -28.06
C THR A 82 14.70 4.86 -28.65
N ALA A 83 15.84 5.53 -28.47
CA ALA A 83 17.13 5.13 -29.04
C ALA A 83 17.97 4.24 -28.09
N ASP A 84 18.82 3.39 -28.66
CA ASP A 84 19.76 2.59 -27.89
C ASP A 84 20.95 3.46 -27.44
N ASN A 85 21.04 3.80 -26.16
CA ASN A 85 22.21 4.46 -25.58
C ASN A 85 22.77 3.68 -24.37
N TRP A 86 24.09 3.47 -24.36
CA TRP A 86 24.76 2.56 -23.42
C TRP A 86 25.47 3.31 -22.28
N TYR A 87 25.23 2.87 -21.05
CA TYR A 87 25.90 3.28 -19.82
C TYR A 87 26.95 2.25 -19.37
N GLY A 88 28.09 2.72 -18.86
CA GLY A 88 29.23 1.90 -18.44
C GLY A 88 30.44 2.00 -19.38
N PRO A 89 31.43 1.10 -19.26
CA PRO A 89 31.38 -0.15 -18.50
C PRO A 89 31.48 0.06 -16.98
N GLU A 90 30.67 -0.65 -16.22
CA GLU A 90 30.83 -0.82 -14.78
C GLU A 90 31.62 -2.12 -14.54
N THR A 91 32.67 -2.03 -13.70
CA THR A 91 33.55 -3.16 -13.42
C THR A 91 33.00 -3.94 -12.24
N VAL A 92 32.63 -5.19 -12.47
CA VAL A 92 32.21 -6.11 -11.40
C VAL A 92 33.45 -6.56 -10.62
N ARG A 93 34.49 -6.99 -11.36
CA ARG A 93 35.79 -7.44 -10.87
C ARG A 93 36.85 -7.22 -11.96
N PRO A 94 38.16 -7.28 -11.65
CA PRO A 94 39.19 -7.15 -12.68
C PRO A 94 38.97 -8.12 -13.86
N GLY A 95 38.85 -7.58 -15.07
CA GLY A 95 38.56 -8.37 -16.28
C GLY A 95 37.08 -8.67 -16.53
N GLU A 96 36.16 -8.30 -15.65
CA GLU A 96 34.73 -8.55 -15.75
C GLU A 96 33.94 -7.24 -15.64
N SER A 97 33.14 -6.94 -16.66
CA SER A 97 32.36 -5.70 -16.70
C SER A 97 31.04 -5.89 -17.40
N PHE A 98 30.12 -4.96 -17.19
CA PHE A 98 28.90 -4.85 -17.98
C PHE A 98 28.66 -3.41 -18.42
N LYS A 99 27.84 -3.26 -19.46
CA LYS A 99 27.25 -2.00 -19.85
C LYS A 99 25.77 -2.20 -20.12
N VAL A 100 24.95 -1.19 -19.88
CA VAL A 100 23.48 -1.30 -19.91
C VAL A 100 22.86 -0.23 -20.78
N CYS A 101 21.76 -0.53 -21.45
CA CYS A 101 20.98 0.38 -22.27
C CYS A 101 19.52 0.26 -21.83
N VAL A 102 18.86 1.38 -21.52
CA VAL A 102 17.47 1.43 -21.09
C VAL A 102 16.72 2.40 -22.00
N ARG A 103 15.58 1.98 -22.55
CA ARG A 103 14.79 2.78 -23.50
C ARG A 103 13.31 2.41 -23.49
N ASP A 104 12.48 3.32 -23.99
CA ASP A 104 11.06 3.09 -24.21
C ASP A 104 10.85 2.15 -25.41
N GLY A 105 9.92 1.20 -25.23
CA GLY A 105 9.48 0.29 -26.27
C GLY A 105 8.57 0.99 -27.27
N THR A 106 8.62 0.55 -28.53
CA THR A 106 7.80 1.09 -29.63
C THR A 106 7.03 -0.05 -30.30
N GLY A 107 5.97 0.29 -31.04
CA GLY A 107 5.12 -0.70 -31.72
C GLY A 107 4.47 -1.66 -30.72
N ILE A 108 4.71 -2.96 -30.85
CA ILE A 108 4.17 -3.99 -29.94
C ILE A 108 4.67 -3.88 -28.49
N PHE A 109 5.73 -3.10 -28.26
CA PHE A 109 6.28 -2.83 -26.93
C PHE A 109 5.94 -1.43 -26.43
N SER A 110 5.01 -0.71 -27.07
CA SER A 110 4.54 0.59 -26.62
C SER A 110 4.04 0.53 -25.17
N GLY A 111 4.51 1.44 -24.31
CA GLY A 111 4.20 1.45 -22.88
C GLY A 111 5.07 0.50 -22.04
N LYS A 112 6.03 -0.21 -22.63
CA LYS A 112 7.01 -1.05 -21.93
C LYS A 112 8.41 -0.44 -21.98
N ILE A 113 9.27 -0.82 -21.05
CA ILE A 113 10.69 -0.44 -21.02
C ILE A 113 11.53 -1.63 -21.47
N ILE A 114 12.56 -1.37 -22.29
CA ILE A 114 13.49 -2.37 -22.79
C ILE A 114 14.85 -2.11 -22.15
N ILE A 115 15.33 -3.09 -21.39
CA ILE A 115 16.66 -3.13 -20.78
C ILE A 115 17.53 -4.08 -21.59
N THR A 116 18.69 -3.61 -22.05
CA THR A 116 19.69 -4.45 -22.71
C THR A 116 21.01 -4.31 -21.99
N SER A 117 21.53 -5.41 -21.45
CA SER A 117 22.81 -5.45 -20.74
C SER A 117 23.81 -6.32 -21.48
N LYS A 118 25.03 -5.84 -21.68
CA LYS A 118 26.13 -6.59 -22.30
C LYS A 118 27.24 -6.81 -21.29
N GLY A 119 27.37 -8.05 -20.83
CA GLY A 119 28.46 -8.51 -19.98
C GLY A 119 29.68 -8.90 -20.80
N THR A 120 30.88 -8.56 -20.32
CA THR A 120 32.16 -8.83 -20.98
C THR A 120 33.18 -9.33 -19.97
N VAL A 121 33.78 -10.49 -20.27
CA VAL A 121 34.82 -11.14 -19.46
C VAL A 121 36.08 -11.27 -20.29
N THR A 122 37.21 -10.87 -19.72
CA THR A 122 38.54 -11.00 -20.30
C THR A 122 39.46 -11.73 -19.34
N GLU A 123 39.94 -12.91 -19.74
CA GLU A 123 40.87 -13.72 -18.93
C GLU A 123 41.94 -14.37 -19.81
N GLY A 124 43.21 -14.20 -19.43
CA GLY A 124 44.35 -14.80 -20.15
C GLY A 124 44.42 -14.39 -21.64
N GLY A 125 43.97 -13.18 -21.97
CA GLY A 125 43.94 -12.64 -23.34
C GLY A 125 42.72 -13.03 -24.18
N ALA A 126 41.82 -13.88 -23.66
CA ALA A 126 40.55 -14.21 -24.33
C ALA A 126 39.43 -13.30 -23.80
N THR A 127 38.66 -12.70 -24.70
CA THR A 127 37.49 -11.87 -24.37
C THR A 127 36.21 -12.52 -24.89
N VAL A 128 35.21 -12.67 -24.01
CA VAL A 128 33.88 -13.20 -24.32
C VAL A 128 32.83 -12.20 -23.85
N SER A 129 31.78 -11.99 -24.65
CA SER A 129 30.62 -11.18 -24.25
C SER A 129 29.31 -11.94 -24.44
N ARG A 130 28.36 -11.68 -23.55
CA ARG A 130 26.95 -12.11 -23.65
C ARG A 130 26.04 -10.90 -23.46
N THR A 131 24.84 -10.97 -24.02
CA THR A 131 23.88 -9.88 -23.97
C THR A 131 22.56 -10.41 -23.44
N ALA A 132 22.09 -9.86 -22.31
CA ALA A 132 20.77 -10.11 -21.78
C ALA A 132 19.84 -8.97 -22.20
N LYS A 133 18.65 -9.31 -22.71
CA LYS A 133 17.60 -8.35 -23.03
C LYS A 133 16.35 -8.68 -22.22
N VAL A 134 15.83 -7.68 -21.53
CA VAL A 134 14.66 -7.80 -20.67
C VAL A 134 13.64 -6.74 -21.07
N ILE A 135 12.39 -7.16 -21.17
CA ILE A 135 11.27 -6.25 -21.38
C ILE A 135 10.52 -6.18 -20.07
N VAL A 136 10.30 -4.97 -19.58
CA VAL A 136 9.66 -4.74 -18.30
C VAL A 136 8.51 -3.76 -18.45
N THR A 137 7.51 -3.92 -17.59
CA THR A 137 6.44 -2.95 -17.38
C THR A 137 6.68 -2.30 -16.02
N MET A 138 6.74 -0.96 -15.98
CA MET A 138 6.76 -0.23 -14.71
C MET A 138 5.34 0.04 -14.24
N HIS A 139 5.13 -0.13 -12.95
CA HIS A 139 3.89 0.20 -12.26
C HIS A 139 4.23 1.24 -11.20
N GLU A 140 3.51 2.35 -11.20
CA GLU A 140 3.62 3.38 -10.17
C GLU A 140 2.27 3.49 -9.48
N GLU A 141 2.29 3.57 -8.17
CA GLU A 141 1.08 3.63 -7.37
C GLU A 141 1.25 4.59 -6.21
N ASN A 142 0.29 5.50 -6.05
CA ASN A 142 0.13 6.25 -4.83
C ASN A 142 -0.59 5.38 -3.80
N VAL A 143 0.12 4.93 -2.77
CA VAL A 143 -0.40 4.08 -1.68
C VAL A 143 -0.72 4.88 -0.41
N SER A 144 -0.81 6.21 -0.52
CA SER A 144 -1.23 7.05 0.62
C SER A 144 -2.58 6.60 1.18
N VAL A 145 -2.81 6.90 2.46
CA VAL A 145 -4.06 6.55 3.17
C VAL A 145 -5.31 7.08 2.45
N TRP A 146 -5.16 8.20 1.72
CA TRP A 146 -6.22 8.87 0.98
C TRP A 146 -6.55 8.27 -0.39
N ASN A 147 -5.73 7.36 -0.92
CA ASN A 147 -6.03 6.66 -2.18
C ASN A 147 -6.73 5.30 -1.93
N ASN A 148 -7.60 5.27 -0.92
CA ASN A 148 -8.44 4.13 -0.55
C ASN A 148 -9.85 4.62 -0.27
N VAL A 149 -10.85 3.76 -0.26
CA VAL A 149 -12.15 4.11 0.36
C VAL A 149 -12.10 3.93 1.87
N ILE A 150 -11.37 2.91 2.33
CA ILE A 150 -11.11 2.63 3.75
C ILE A 150 -9.62 2.45 3.97
N PHE A 151 -9.08 3.14 4.97
CA PHE A 151 -7.74 2.89 5.50
C PHE A 151 -7.80 2.61 7.01
N GLY A 152 -7.55 1.37 7.40
CA GLY A 152 -7.58 0.92 8.80
C GLY A 152 -6.19 0.81 9.42
N GLY A 153 -6.01 1.43 10.58
CA GLY A 153 -4.78 1.36 11.36
C GLY A 153 -4.66 0.08 12.19
N VAL A 154 -4.63 0.25 13.52
CA VAL A 154 -4.34 -0.81 14.51
C VAL A 154 -5.40 -1.92 14.59
N GLY A 155 -6.66 -1.61 14.26
CA GLY A 155 -7.78 -2.52 14.51
C GLY A 155 -8.08 -2.67 16.01
N GLN A 156 -9.04 -3.52 16.34
CA GLN A 156 -9.30 -3.97 17.71
C GLN A 156 -9.26 -5.49 17.71
N ALA A 157 -8.75 -6.12 18.78
CA ALA A 157 -8.75 -7.57 19.00
C ALA A 157 -9.96 -8.29 18.35
N CYS A 158 -9.75 -8.77 17.12
CA CYS A 158 -10.68 -9.53 16.25
C CYS A 158 -11.65 -8.80 15.28
N ARG A 159 -11.61 -7.49 15.02
CA ARG A 159 -12.36 -6.85 13.89
C ARG A 159 -11.80 -5.46 13.55
N SER A 160 -11.46 -5.16 12.28
CA SER A 160 -11.26 -3.77 11.80
C SER A 160 -12.52 -3.22 11.11
N ILE A 161 -13.27 -4.07 10.41
CA ILE A 161 -14.60 -3.76 9.86
C ILE A 161 -15.55 -4.87 10.30
N ASN A 162 -16.63 -4.48 10.98
CA ASN A 162 -17.74 -5.35 11.35
C ASN A 162 -18.98 -4.86 10.60
N GLY A 163 -19.72 -5.77 9.97
CA GLY A 163 -21.03 -5.46 9.38
C GLY A 163 -21.17 -5.87 7.91
N ASN A 164 -22.41 -5.99 7.47
CA ASN A 164 -22.72 -6.08 6.04
C ASN A 164 -22.51 -4.66 5.44
N VAL A 165 -21.54 -4.49 4.55
CA VAL A 165 -21.13 -3.21 3.93
C VAL A 165 -20.87 -3.43 2.44
N VAL A 166 -21.23 -2.46 1.60
CA VAL A 166 -20.81 -2.44 0.19
C VAL A 166 -19.69 -1.43 0.05
N ILE A 167 -18.54 -1.87 -0.42
CA ILE A 167 -17.33 -1.08 -0.57
C ILE A 167 -16.97 -1.05 -2.05
N ARG A 168 -16.85 0.12 -2.65
CA ARG A 168 -16.43 0.31 -4.03
C ARG A 168 -15.11 1.06 -4.06
N GLY A 169 -14.00 0.34 -4.21
CA GLY A 169 -12.65 0.90 -4.18
C GLY A 169 -11.68 0.09 -3.32
N SER A 170 -10.47 0.63 -3.17
CA SER A 170 -9.39 0.00 -2.43
C SER A 170 -9.60 0.03 -0.92
N VAL A 171 -9.30 -1.07 -0.27
CA VAL A 171 -9.31 -1.24 1.19
C VAL A 171 -7.89 -1.59 1.62
N HIS A 172 -7.35 -0.83 2.58
CA HIS A 172 -6.02 -1.08 3.12
C HIS A 172 -6.11 -1.15 4.63
N LEU A 173 -5.80 -2.31 5.21
CA LEU A 173 -5.80 -2.57 6.65
C LEU A 173 -4.38 -2.94 7.09
N LEU A 174 -3.86 -2.26 8.11
CA LEU A 174 -2.55 -2.55 8.68
C LEU A 174 -2.64 -3.68 9.72
N GLY A 175 -3.36 -3.47 10.82
CA GLY A 175 -3.39 -4.42 11.93
C GLY A 175 -2.06 -4.52 12.68
N ASP A 176 -1.23 -3.46 12.61
CA ASP A 176 0.11 -3.40 13.24
C ASP A 176 0.07 -3.36 14.78
N GLY A 177 -1.11 -3.15 15.37
CA GLY A 177 -1.26 -2.96 16.80
C GLY A 177 -0.63 -1.66 17.30
N GLU A 178 -0.65 -1.49 18.61
CA GLU A 178 -0.25 -0.26 19.28
C GLU A 178 1.19 -0.32 19.78
N ASP A 179 1.91 0.77 19.47
CA ASP A 179 3.26 1.02 19.95
C ASP A 179 3.27 1.20 21.47
N PHE A 180 4.33 0.69 22.09
CA PHE A 180 4.57 0.86 23.51
C PHE A 180 6.03 1.20 23.80
N THR A 181 6.25 1.79 24.97
CA THR A 181 7.60 2.04 25.49
C THR A 181 8.02 0.88 26.35
N ASP A 182 8.88 0.04 25.80
CA ASP A 182 9.59 -1.04 26.50
C ASP A 182 10.58 -0.43 27.52
N VAL A 183 10.15 -0.31 28.77
CA VAL A 183 10.86 0.31 29.89
C VAL A 183 11.93 -0.62 30.45
N ASP A 184 11.69 -1.93 30.43
CA ASP A 184 12.53 -2.92 31.07
C ASP A 184 13.46 -3.69 30.08
N GLY A 185 13.17 -3.59 28.79
CA GLY A 185 13.98 -4.07 27.67
C GLY A 185 13.71 -5.53 27.26
N ASP A 186 12.57 -6.10 27.63
CA ASP A 186 12.23 -7.51 27.37
C ASP A 186 11.61 -7.74 25.96
N GLY A 187 11.18 -6.66 25.29
CA GLY A 187 10.56 -6.67 23.97
C GLY A 187 9.07 -7.04 23.96
N ARG A 188 8.40 -6.98 25.12
CA ARG A 188 6.95 -7.22 25.31
C ARG A 188 6.36 -6.06 26.09
N TRP A 189 5.04 -5.93 25.98
CA TRP A 189 4.32 -4.92 26.74
C TRP A 189 3.80 -5.53 28.04
N ASP A 190 4.07 -4.86 29.14
CA ASP A 190 3.61 -5.31 30.46
C ASP A 190 2.37 -4.54 30.93
N ASP A 191 1.38 -5.27 31.42
CA ASP A 191 0.22 -4.68 32.09
C ASP A 191 0.52 -4.37 33.56
N ASN A 192 -0.36 -3.61 34.22
CA ASN A 192 -0.22 -3.36 35.65
C ASN A 192 -0.45 -4.62 36.47
N GLU A 193 0.62 -5.19 36.99
CA GLU A 193 0.52 -6.30 37.92
C GLU A 193 0.21 -5.81 39.34
N THR A 194 -0.91 -6.29 39.90
CA THR A 194 -1.31 -5.93 41.26
C THR A 194 -0.47 -6.70 42.29
N TYR A 195 -0.07 -6.01 43.37
CA TYR A 195 0.68 -6.61 44.47
C TYR A 195 0.01 -6.35 45.81
N THR A 196 0.34 -7.18 46.80
CA THR A 196 -0.09 -6.99 48.19
C THR A 196 0.91 -6.11 48.92
N ASP A 197 0.62 -4.80 49.00
CA ASP A 197 1.37 -3.83 49.80
C ASP A 197 1.21 -4.12 51.31
N SER A 198 2.04 -5.03 51.81
CA SER A 198 1.94 -5.55 53.16
C SER A 198 2.41 -4.53 54.20
N ASN A 199 3.25 -3.58 53.79
CA ASN A 199 3.80 -2.55 54.68
C ASN A 199 3.17 -1.15 54.49
N HIS A 200 2.20 -1.03 53.58
CA HIS A 200 1.42 0.18 53.27
C HIS A 200 2.30 1.37 52.82
N ASN A 201 3.40 1.12 52.11
CA ASN A 201 4.30 2.15 51.61
C ASN A 201 3.96 2.64 50.18
N GLY A 202 2.97 2.02 49.53
CA GLY A 202 2.53 2.31 48.17
C GLY A 202 3.51 1.87 47.08
N ARG A 203 4.42 0.93 47.35
CA ARG A 203 5.40 0.36 46.41
C ARG A 203 5.50 -1.15 46.59
N TYR A 204 5.83 -1.86 45.50
CA TYR A 204 6.16 -3.27 45.58
C TYR A 204 7.50 -3.47 46.29
N ASP A 205 7.52 -4.34 47.30
CA ASP A 205 8.75 -4.79 47.95
C ASP A 205 9.05 -6.25 47.63
N VAL A 206 10.35 -6.57 47.48
CA VAL A 206 10.83 -7.93 47.20
C VAL A 206 10.33 -8.90 48.28
N GLY A 207 9.51 -9.87 47.86
CA GLY A 207 8.89 -10.86 48.74
C GLY A 207 7.40 -10.63 48.98
N GLU A 208 6.83 -9.53 48.48
CA GLU A 208 5.38 -9.36 48.45
C GLU A 208 4.74 -10.24 47.37
N PRO A 209 3.58 -10.86 47.63
CA PRO A 209 2.81 -11.55 46.60
C PRO A 209 2.31 -10.56 45.56
N TYR A 210 2.43 -10.93 44.29
CA TYR A 210 1.86 -10.20 43.16
C TYR A 210 1.16 -11.18 42.20
N ILE A 211 0.34 -10.63 41.29
CA ILE A 211 -0.30 -11.40 40.22
C ILE A 211 0.58 -11.30 38.99
N ASP A 212 1.34 -12.36 38.76
CA ASP A 212 2.15 -12.62 37.56
C ASP A 212 1.21 -13.03 36.41
N THR A 213 0.81 -12.07 35.59
CA THR A 213 -0.23 -12.23 34.57
C THR A 213 0.35 -12.84 33.29
N ASP A 214 1.60 -12.54 32.98
CA ASP A 214 2.28 -12.96 31.77
C ASP A 214 3.21 -14.19 31.98
N HIS A 215 3.42 -14.58 33.24
CA HIS A 215 4.22 -15.72 33.71
C HIS A 215 5.72 -15.59 33.48
N ASP A 216 6.28 -14.39 33.51
CA ASP A 216 7.70 -14.15 33.34
C ASP A 216 8.53 -14.34 34.64
N GLY A 217 7.86 -14.32 35.81
CA GLY A 217 8.46 -14.46 37.13
C GLY A 217 8.97 -13.17 37.76
N HIS A 218 8.58 -12.01 37.23
CA HIS A 218 8.81 -10.67 37.77
C HIS A 218 7.49 -9.92 37.97
N ARG A 219 7.53 -8.81 38.73
CA ARG A 219 6.35 -7.95 38.92
C ARG A 219 6.51 -6.75 38.02
N ASP A 220 5.58 -6.56 37.09
CA ASP A 220 5.75 -5.52 36.10
C ASP A 220 4.92 -4.27 36.40
N ALA A 221 5.49 -3.13 36.03
CA ALA A 221 4.78 -1.86 36.08
C ALA A 221 4.20 -1.60 34.70
N ARG A 222 2.92 -1.20 34.64
CA ARG A 222 2.26 -0.90 33.37
C ARG A 222 3.11 0.02 32.50
N GLU A 223 3.43 -0.45 31.33
CA GLU A 223 4.23 0.32 30.39
C GLU A 223 3.36 1.32 29.63
N PRO A 224 3.89 2.53 29.34
CA PRO A 224 3.20 3.49 28.50
C PRO A 224 3.00 2.93 27.08
N PHE A 225 1.79 3.06 26.54
CA PHE A 225 1.46 2.71 25.17
C PHE A 225 0.62 3.81 24.52
N VAL A 226 0.55 3.77 23.19
CA VAL A 226 -0.32 4.63 22.39
C VAL A 226 -1.68 3.96 22.26
N ASP A 227 -2.72 4.54 22.85
CA ASP A 227 -4.11 4.09 22.71
C ASP A 227 -4.74 4.67 21.43
N ALA A 228 -4.26 4.22 20.28
CA ALA A 228 -4.63 4.75 18.98
C ALA A 228 -6.11 4.55 18.64
N ASN A 229 -6.79 3.59 19.28
CA ASN A 229 -8.22 3.31 19.07
C ASN A 229 -9.13 3.77 20.24
N GLY A 230 -8.56 4.37 21.28
CA GLY A 230 -9.29 4.99 22.39
C GLY A 230 -10.04 4.02 23.31
N ASN A 231 -9.63 2.75 23.38
CA ASN A 231 -10.32 1.72 24.16
C ASN A 231 -9.77 1.55 25.59
N GLY A 232 -8.64 2.19 25.91
CA GLY A 232 -7.99 2.18 27.22
C GLY A 232 -7.10 0.96 27.51
N THR A 233 -6.91 0.06 26.54
CA THR A 233 -6.11 -1.17 26.62
C THR A 233 -5.17 -1.28 25.43
N ARG A 234 -3.96 -1.82 25.62
CA ARG A 234 -3.04 -2.01 24.51
C ARG A 234 -3.54 -3.13 23.59
N ASP A 235 -3.68 -2.83 22.31
CA ASP A 235 -3.92 -3.85 21.28
C ASP A 235 -2.59 -4.33 20.66
N PRO A 236 -2.24 -5.63 20.76
CA PRO A 236 -1.10 -6.17 20.03
C PRO A 236 -1.38 -6.24 18.52
N ALA A 237 -0.32 -6.36 17.71
CA ALA A 237 -0.45 -6.62 16.28
C ALA A 237 -1.32 -7.87 16.03
N LEU A 238 -2.18 -7.81 15.01
CA LEU A 238 -3.01 -8.95 14.63
C LEU A 238 -2.12 -10.12 14.17
N THR A 239 -2.49 -11.32 14.55
CA THR A 239 -1.80 -12.55 14.17
C THR A 239 -2.60 -13.34 13.14
N VAL A 240 -2.02 -14.43 12.62
CA VAL A 240 -2.68 -15.37 11.70
C VAL A 240 -3.97 -15.98 12.23
N THR A 241 -4.23 -15.93 13.54
CA THR A 241 -5.49 -16.39 14.15
C THR A 241 -6.53 -15.30 14.29
N ASP A 242 -6.09 -14.04 14.25
CA ASP A 242 -6.95 -12.89 14.43
C ASP A 242 -7.61 -12.49 13.12
N MET A 243 -8.75 -11.83 13.24
CA MET A 243 -9.57 -11.42 12.10
C MET A 243 -9.40 -9.92 11.88
N ALA A 244 -8.83 -9.56 10.72
CA ALA A 244 -8.73 -8.17 10.29
C ALA A 244 -10.08 -7.65 9.78
N GLU A 245 -10.82 -8.46 9.02
CA GLU A 245 -12.06 -8.02 8.38
C GLU A 245 -13.11 -9.15 8.37
N GLU A 246 -14.37 -8.81 8.66
CA GLU A 246 -15.52 -9.71 8.46
C GLU A 246 -16.41 -9.21 7.32
N ILE A 247 -16.31 -9.85 6.15
CA ILE A 247 -17.17 -9.62 4.99
C ILE A 247 -18.28 -10.66 5.01
N SER A 248 -19.46 -10.29 5.51
CA SER A 248 -20.57 -11.24 5.73
C SER A 248 -21.91 -10.77 5.17
N GLY A 249 -22.88 -11.68 5.11
CA GLY A 249 -24.21 -11.38 4.58
C GLY A 249 -24.19 -11.16 3.06
N THR A 250 -24.48 -9.93 2.63
CA THR A 250 -24.46 -9.51 1.22
C THR A 250 -23.38 -8.46 0.95
N ALA A 251 -22.37 -8.38 1.83
CA ALA A 251 -21.28 -7.42 1.69
C ALA A 251 -20.47 -7.67 0.42
N ASN A 252 -19.94 -6.61 -0.18
CA ASN A 252 -19.25 -6.70 -1.46
C ASN A 252 -18.18 -5.63 -1.54
N VAL A 253 -16.92 -6.05 -1.76
CA VAL A 253 -15.82 -5.14 -2.13
C VAL A 253 -15.71 -5.19 -3.64
N GLY A 254 -15.87 -4.09 -4.35
CA GLY A 254 -15.88 -4.09 -5.82
C GLY A 254 -15.10 -2.94 -6.45
N ASN A 255 -14.87 -3.07 -7.75
CA ASN A 255 -13.92 -2.25 -8.51
C ASN A 255 -14.58 -1.19 -9.41
N ASN A 256 -15.83 -0.83 -9.14
CA ASN A 256 -16.60 0.09 -9.96
C ASN A 256 -17.73 0.74 -9.14
N TYR A 257 -18.41 1.75 -9.68
CA TYR A 257 -19.52 2.44 -9.01
C TYR A 257 -20.90 1.74 -9.11
N ASN A 258 -20.94 0.41 -9.26
CA ASN A 258 -22.22 -0.31 -9.25
C ASN A 258 -22.96 -0.08 -7.92
N GLY A 259 -24.24 0.29 -8.03
CA GLY A 259 -25.10 0.64 -6.90
C GLY A 259 -25.04 2.11 -6.45
N MET A 260 -24.14 2.94 -6.98
CA MET A 260 -24.07 4.36 -6.61
C MET A 260 -25.31 5.14 -7.09
N PRO A 261 -25.94 5.96 -6.23
CA PRO A 261 -27.01 6.87 -6.65
C PRO A 261 -26.57 7.80 -7.78
N ALA A 262 -27.42 8.00 -8.79
CA ALA A 262 -27.09 8.80 -9.98
C ALA A 262 -26.75 10.26 -9.62
N ASP A 263 -27.46 10.83 -8.64
CA ASP A 263 -27.24 12.20 -8.17
C ASP A 263 -25.87 12.34 -7.49
N LEU A 264 -25.45 11.33 -6.70
CA LEU A 264 -24.11 11.31 -6.11
C LEU A 264 -23.04 11.14 -7.18
N LYS A 265 -23.24 10.21 -8.13
CA LYS A 265 -22.31 9.98 -9.25
C LYS A 265 -22.09 11.22 -10.10
N ALA A 266 -23.13 12.04 -10.30
CA ALA A 266 -23.03 13.28 -11.07
C ALA A 266 -22.15 14.36 -10.41
N LEU A 267 -21.90 14.25 -9.10
CA LEU A 267 -21.04 15.15 -8.34
C LEU A 267 -19.56 14.70 -8.31
N LEU A 268 -19.23 13.57 -8.94
CA LEU A 268 -17.89 13.00 -8.94
C LEU A 268 -17.24 13.09 -10.33
N PRO A 269 -15.90 13.21 -10.40
CA PRO A 269 -15.15 13.03 -11.64
C PRO A 269 -15.44 11.65 -12.27
N PRO A 270 -15.40 11.56 -13.61
CA PRO A 270 -15.48 10.27 -14.29
C PRO A 270 -14.28 9.40 -13.88
N ILE A 271 -14.52 8.10 -13.73
CA ILE A 271 -13.47 7.13 -13.45
C ILE A 271 -12.75 6.72 -14.73
N ASP A 272 -11.49 6.33 -14.57
CA ASP A 272 -10.64 5.92 -15.69
C ASP A 272 -11.11 4.62 -16.34
N LYS A 273 -10.74 4.47 -17.62
CA LYS A 273 -10.97 3.26 -18.39
C LYS A 273 -9.67 2.48 -18.54
N VAL A 274 -9.75 1.18 -18.30
CA VAL A 274 -8.65 0.23 -18.50
C VAL A 274 -9.03 -0.80 -19.56
N THR A 275 -8.02 -1.41 -20.18
CA THR A 275 -8.26 -2.54 -21.10
C THR A 275 -8.29 -3.83 -20.29
N TYR A 276 -9.45 -4.50 -20.23
CA TYR A 276 -9.61 -5.78 -19.55
C TYR A 276 -10.34 -6.77 -20.45
N GLY A 277 -9.81 -7.98 -20.61
CA GLY A 277 -10.42 -8.99 -21.49
C GLY A 277 -10.54 -8.56 -22.96
N GLY A 278 -9.81 -7.53 -23.41
CA GLY A 278 -9.92 -6.93 -24.74
C GLY A 278 -10.97 -5.81 -24.87
N GLU A 279 -11.62 -5.43 -23.78
CA GLU A 279 -12.67 -4.40 -23.72
C GLU A 279 -12.20 -3.17 -22.93
N GLN A 280 -12.79 -2.00 -23.23
CA GLN A 280 -12.56 -0.76 -22.47
C GLN A 280 -13.60 -0.66 -21.36
N VAL A 281 -13.16 -0.86 -20.12
CA VAL A 281 -14.04 -0.94 -18.95
C VAL A 281 -13.68 0.11 -17.91
N ASP A 282 -14.69 0.61 -17.21
CA ASP A 282 -14.51 1.52 -16.09
C ASP A 282 -13.92 0.76 -14.88
N SER A 283 -12.85 1.28 -14.30
CA SER A 283 -12.15 0.65 -13.17
C SER A 283 -11.77 1.69 -12.12
N LEU A 284 -11.95 1.33 -10.84
CA LEU A 284 -11.40 2.09 -9.72
C LEU A 284 -9.95 1.72 -9.42
N ASN A 285 -9.39 0.73 -10.13
CA ASN A 285 -8.09 0.11 -9.83
C ASN A 285 -8.03 -0.40 -8.39
N ALA A 286 -9.17 -0.89 -7.89
CA ALA A 286 -9.40 -1.26 -6.51
C ALA A 286 -8.55 -2.47 -6.10
N LYS A 287 -7.92 -2.34 -4.93
CA LYS A 287 -7.11 -3.39 -4.31
C LYS A 287 -7.54 -3.64 -2.87
N LEU A 288 -7.50 -4.91 -2.46
CA LEU A 288 -7.62 -5.28 -1.04
C LEU A 288 -6.23 -5.57 -0.50
N ARG A 289 -5.78 -4.79 0.48
CA ARG A 289 -4.51 -4.97 1.18
C ARG A 289 -4.77 -5.18 2.66
N VAL A 290 -4.26 -6.28 3.20
CA VAL A 290 -4.32 -6.60 4.63
C VAL A 290 -2.96 -7.10 5.06
N LYS A 291 -2.26 -6.29 5.86
CA LYS A 291 -0.90 -6.58 6.32
C LYS A 291 -0.90 -7.65 7.41
N HIS A 292 -1.75 -7.48 8.43
CA HIS A 292 -1.94 -8.42 9.53
C HIS A 292 -3.41 -8.77 9.75
N GLY A 293 -3.68 -10.03 10.07
CA GLY A 293 -5.01 -10.61 10.32
C GLY A 293 -5.70 -11.21 9.08
N LYS A 294 -6.60 -12.16 9.32
CA LYS A 294 -7.39 -12.85 8.28
C LYS A 294 -8.56 -12.02 7.78
N VAL A 295 -8.91 -12.24 6.51
CA VAL A 295 -10.16 -11.75 5.93
C VAL A 295 -11.20 -12.88 5.92
N ASN A 296 -12.23 -12.77 6.74
CA ASN A 296 -13.32 -13.74 6.78
C ASN A 296 -14.41 -13.38 5.77
N ILE A 297 -14.73 -14.32 4.87
CA ILE A 297 -15.79 -14.15 3.87
C ILE A 297 -16.87 -15.20 4.10
N SER A 298 -18.11 -14.76 4.36
CA SER A 298 -19.24 -15.64 4.70
C SER A 298 -20.56 -15.20 4.05
N GLY A 299 -21.54 -16.10 4.02
CA GLY A 299 -22.84 -15.82 3.42
C GLY A 299 -22.76 -15.77 1.89
N SER A 300 -23.26 -14.68 1.31
CA SER A 300 -23.22 -14.38 -0.13
C SER A 300 -22.22 -13.27 -0.45
N ALA A 301 -21.34 -12.92 0.50
CA ALA A 301 -20.38 -11.85 0.31
C ALA A 301 -19.27 -12.20 -0.69
N THR A 302 -18.73 -11.18 -1.35
CA THR A 302 -17.67 -11.32 -2.35
C THR A 302 -16.63 -10.21 -2.25
N VAL A 303 -15.38 -10.55 -2.59
CA VAL A 303 -14.30 -9.58 -2.87
C VAL A 303 -14.06 -9.64 -4.37
N GLY A 304 -14.50 -8.61 -5.08
CA GLY A 304 -14.66 -8.60 -6.53
C GLY A 304 -15.86 -9.42 -6.96
N ASP A 305 -16.17 -9.37 -8.24
CA ASP A 305 -17.17 -10.25 -8.82
C ASP A 305 -16.64 -10.92 -10.10
N PRO A 306 -17.21 -12.06 -10.53
CA PRO A 306 -16.81 -12.71 -11.77
C PRO A 306 -16.97 -11.76 -12.97
N ASN A 307 -15.94 -11.71 -13.81
CA ASN A 307 -15.97 -10.89 -15.02
C ASN A 307 -17.15 -11.22 -15.94
N THR A 308 -17.93 -10.22 -16.33
CA THR A 308 -19.01 -10.37 -17.31
C THR A 308 -18.66 -9.66 -18.62
N THR A 309 -18.24 -10.43 -19.63
CA THR A 309 -17.86 -9.89 -20.95
C THR A 309 -19.01 -9.14 -21.63
N GLY A 310 -18.69 -8.04 -22.31
CA GLY A 310 -19.63 -7.25 -23.11
C GLY A 310 -20.31 -6.13 -22.34
N ASN A 311 -19.86 -5.82 -21.13
CA ASN A 311 -20.29 -4.66 -20.36
C ASN A 311 -19.21 -3.56 -20.34
N THR A 312 -19.42 -2.52 -19.54
CA THR A 312 -18.52 -1.34 -19.48
C THR A 312 -17.83 -1.19 -18.14
N ILE A 313 -17.80 -2.21 -17.28
CA ILE A 313 -17.25 -2.12 -15.93
C ILE A 313 -16.31 -3.28 -15.65
N LYS A 314 -15.25 -3.04 -14.87
CA LYS A 314 -14.40 -4.11 -14.38
C LYS A 314 -14.96 -4.65 -13.07
N GLU A 315 -15.29 -5.94 -13.03
CA GLU A 315 -15.79 -6.58 -11.80
C GLU A 315 -14.69 -7.16 -10.91
N PRO A 316 -13.65 -7.82 -11.43
CA PRO A 316 -12.56 -8.31 -10.61
C PRO A 316 -11.71 -7.16 -10.06
N LEU A 317 -11.20 -7.30 -8.83
CA LEU A 317 -10.22 -6.37 -8.27
C LEU A 317 -8.91 -6.45 -9.06
N ASP A 318 -8.18 -5.33 -9.08
CA ASP A 318 -6.85 -5.26 -9.70
C ASP A 318 -5.80 -6.01 -8.88
N GLY A 319 -6.03 -6.19 -7.58
CA GLY A 319 -5.16 -6.99 -6.75
C GLY A 319 -5.72 -7.27 -5.36
N VAL A 320 -5.34 -8.41 -4.81
CA VAL A 320 -5.65 -8.81 -3.44
C VAL A 320 -4.36 -9.31 -2.77
N TYR A 321 -4.02 -8.71 -1.63
CA TYR A 321 -2.75 -8.90 -0.92
C TYR A 321 -3.06 -9.10 0.57
N VAL A 322 -3.13 -10.35 1.01
CA VAL A 322 -3.55 -10.71 2.38
C VAL A 322 -2.54 -11.68 2.97
N SER A 323 -1.73 -11.23 3.93
CA SER A 323 -0.65 -12.04 4.51
C SER A 323 -1.14 -13.30 5.22
N ASP A 324 -2.22 -13.17 5.98
CA ASP A 324 -2.69 -14.23 6.90
C ASP A 324 -3.81 -15.09 6.31
N GLY A 325 -4.16 -14.83 5.05
CA GLY A 325 -5.11 -15.59 4.25
C GLY A 325 -6.59 -15.31 4.57
N PHE A 326 -7.43 -16.23 4.10
CA PHE A 326 -8.90 -16.08 4.13
C PHE A 326 -9.56 -17.13 5.01
N GLY A 327 -10.61 -16.74 5.73
CA GLY A 327 -11.47 -17.63 6.50
C GLY A 327 -12.95 -17.43 6.21
N GLY A 328 -13.82 -17.92 7.10
CA GLY A 328 -15.27 -17.94 6.89
C GLY A 328 -15.75 -19.07 5.97
N ASN A 329 -17.07 -19.18 5.81
CA ASN A 329 -17.69 -20.30 5.08
C ASN A 329 -17.42 -20.27 3.56
N LYS A 330 -17.03 -19.13 3.02
CA LYS A 330 -16.65 -18.97 1.61
C LYS A 330 -15.14 -18.87 1.44
N GLY A 331 -14.47 -18.10 2.30
CA GLY A 331 -13.03 -17.85 2.23
C GLY A 331 -12.59 -17.39 0.84
N ALA A 332 -11.40 -17.84 0.44
CA ALA A 332 -10.78 -17.50 -0.84
C ALA A 332 -11.62 -17.85 -2.09
N GLY A 333 -12.62 -18.73 -1.97
CA GLY A 333 -13.49 -19.11 -3.10
C GLY A 333 -14.46 -18.02 -3.57
N SER A 334 -14.61 -16.95 -2.79
CA SER A 334 -15.42 -15.77 -3.12
C SER A 334 -14.57 -14.52 -3.37
N VAL A 335 -13.30 -14.72 -3.75
CA VAL A 335 -12.38 -13.66 -4.14
C VAL A 335 -12.12 -13.75 -5.65
N TYR A 336 -12.31 -12.63 -6.34
CA TYR A 336 -12.12 -12.47 -7.78
C TYR A 336 -11.18 -11.28 -8.01
N SER A 337 -9.93 -11.59 -8.34
CA SER A 337 -8.88 -10.60 -8.55
C SER A 337 -7.92 -11.05 -9.64
N ASP A 338 -7.21 -10.10 -10.23
CA ASP A 338 -6.28 -10.37 -11.33
C ASP A 338 -5.04 -11.15 -10.87
N ASN A 339 -4.64 -11.04 -9.60
CA ASN A 339 -3.53 -11.79 -8.99
C ASN A 339 -3.99 -13.02 -8.17
N GLY A 340 -5.29 -13.33 -8.14
CA GLY A 340 -5.85 -14.37 -7.29
C GLY A 340 -5.70 -14.09 -5.79
N THR A 341 -5.58 -15.15 -4.98
CA THR A 341 -5.64 -15.07 -3.51
C THR A 341 -4.35 -15.44 -2.80
N GLY A 342 -3.29 -15.77 -3.56
CA GLY A 342 -2.07 -16.34 -3.00
C GLY A 342 -0.97 -15.32 -2.66
N THR A 343 -1.20 -14.04 -2.91
CA THR A 343 -0.19 -13.00 -2.69
C THR A 343 -0.35 -12.41 -1.29
N ALA A 344 0.74 -12.40 -0.52
CA ALA A 344 0.80 -11.70 0.76
C ALA A 344 0.83 -10.18 0.57
N TYR A 345 0.82 -9.42 1.66
CA TYR A 345 0.97 -7.96 1.63
C TYR A 345 2.19 -7.53 0.78
N ASP A 346 1.97 -6.58 -0.12
CA ASP A 346 2.92 -6.21 -1.19
C ASP A 346 3.80 -4.99 -0.84
N LEU A 347 3.52 -4.31 0.27
CA LEU A 347 4.29 -3.15 0.71
C LEU A 347 5.27 -3.56 1.82
N GLY A 348 6.45 -2.93 1.86
CA GLY A 348 7.42 -3.16 2.93
C GLY A 348 6.95 -2.59 4.27
N ASP A 349 7.47 -3.12 5.37
CA ASP A 349 7.21 -2.58 6.71
C ASP A 349 7.65 -1.10 6.79
N GLY A 350 6.81 -0.26 7.40
CA GLY A 350 7.02 1.19 7.50
C GLY A 350 6.83 1.95 6.18
N ALA A 351 6.35 1.32 5.11
CA ALA A 351 6.03 2.03 3.87
C ALA A 351 4.78 2.92 4.03
N VAL A 352 3.79 2.46 4.80
CA VAL A 352 2.56 3.17 5.09
C VAL A 352 2.14 2.86 6.52
N ASP A 353 2.02 3.89 7.35
CA ASP A 353 1.59 3.79 8.74
C ASP A 353 0.32 4.62 8.97
N MET A 354 -0.43 4.31 10.04
CA MET A 354 -1.58 5.13 10.46
C MET A 354 -1.07 6.50 10.94
N PRO A 355 -1.49 7.62 10.32
CA PRO A 355 -1.07 8.93 10.79
C PRO A 355 -1.80 9.23 12.11
N LEU A 356 -1.09 9.26 13.23
CA LEU A 356 -1.62 9.62 14.54
C LEU A 356 -1.65 11.14 14.71
N ILE A 357 -2.71 11.68 15.29
CA ILE A 357 -2.90 13.15 15.40
C ILE A 357 -2.87 13.71 16.82
N ASP A 358 -3.17 12.90 17.81
CA ASP A 358 -3.28 13.25 19.23
C ASP A 358 -2.06 12.83 20.06
N THR A 359 -1.12 12.15 19.43
CA THR A 359 0.16 11.72 20.00
C THR A 359 1.28 11.87 18.99
N GLY A 360 2.53 11.80 19.47
CA GLY A 360 3.72 11.91 18.65
C GLY A 360 4.03 13.35 18.24
N ALA A 361 5.25 13.80 18.55
CA ALA A 361 5.70 15.12 18.16
C ALA A 361 5.85 15.20 16.63
N VAL A 362 5.24 16.22 16.02
CA VAL A 362 5.34 16.46 14.58
C VAL A 362 6.21 17.69 14.32
N THR A 363 7.07 17.64 13.29
CA THR A 363 7.82 18.80 12.84
C THR A 363 7.34 19.21 11.46
N VAL A 364 6.75 20.41 11.38
CA VAL A 364 6.27 21.01 10.12
C VAL A 364 6.99 22.33 9.92
N ASP A 365 7.60 22.53 8.74
CA ASP A 365 8.36 23.73 8.39
C ASP A 365 9.44 24.12 9.42
N GLY A 366 10.05 23.13 10.07
CA GLY A 366 11.11 23.32 11.08
C GLY A 366 10.60 23.72 12.48
N VAL A 367 9.29 23.76 12.70
CA VAL A 367 8.67 23.95 14.03
C VAL A 367 8.14 22.61 14.53
N THR A 368 8.54 22.22 15.74
CA THR A 368 8.06 21.01 16.40
C THR A 368 6.85 21.33 17.28
N TYR A 369 5.78 20.58 17.09
CA TYR A 369 4.55 20.62 17.89
C TYR A 369 4.43 19.32 18.68
N PRO A 370 3.85 19.33 19.90
CA PRO A 370 3.70 18.10 20.68
C PRO A 370 2.84 17.03 19.99
N THR A 371 1.82 17.46 19.24
CA THR A 371 0.91 16.61 18.46
C THR A 371 0.54 17.27 17.13
N TYR A 372 -0.05 16.53 16.20
CA TYR A 372 -0.60 17.11 14.97
C TYR A 372 -1.81 18.02 15.25
N LEU A 373 -2.63 17.69 16.26
CA LEU A 373 -3.73 18.55 16.71
C LEU A 373 -3.24 19.92 17.20
N ASP A 374 -2.10 19.98 17.90
CA ASP A 374 -1.49 21.25 18.31
C ASP A 374 -1.02 22.09 17.10
N TYR A 375 -0.46 21.43 16.10
CA TYR A 375 -0.10 22.06 14.83
C TYR A 375 -1.34 22.66 14.16
N LEU A 376 -2.44 21.90 14.07
CA LEU A 376 -3.69 22.37 13.47
C LEU A 376 -4.31 23.51 14.27
N ASN A 377 -4.35 23.43 15.60
CA ASN A 377 -4.88 24.48 16.46
C ASN A 377 -4.15 25.81 16.24
N GLN A 378 -2.81 25.78 16.16
CA GLN A 378 -2.00 26.96 15.91
C GLN A 378 -2.10 27.47 14.46
N ASN A 379 -2.54 26.63 13.51
CA ASN A 379 -2.62 26.92 12.08
C ASN A 379 -4.04 26.97 11.50
N ALA A 380 -5.05 27.15 12.35
CA ALA A 380 -6.45 27.25 11.97
C ALA A 380 -7.14 28.54 12.47
N THR A 381 -8.36 28.77 11.98
CA THR A 381 -9.32 29.66 12.66
C THR A 381 -9.96 28.86 13.80
N VAL A 382 -9.68 29.25 15.05
CA VAL A 382 -10.16 28.53 16.24
C VAL A 382 -11.50 29.09 16.72
N TYR A 383 -12.43 28.21 17.02
CA TYR A 383 -13.69 28.49 17.71
C TYR A 383 -13.78 27.62 18.97
N ASN A 384 -14.17 28.23 20.09
CA ASN A 384 -14.26 27.52 21.37
C ASN A 384 -15.71 27.12 21.67
N GLY A 385 -15.92 25.84 21.98
CA GLY A 385 -17.22 25.24 22.25
C GLY A 385 -17.82 24.51 21.05
N ASP A 386 -18.92 23.80 21.31
CA ASP A 386 -19.58 22.95 20.32
C ASP A 386 -20.17 23.76 19.15
N VAL A 387 -20.18 23.15 17.96
CA VAL A 387 -20.74 23.73 16.75
C VAL A 387 -21.78 22.79 16.13
N ALA A 388 -23.02 23.28 16.02
CA ALA A 388 -24.10 22.61 15.30
C ALA A 388 -24.35 23.28 13.94
N ILE A 389 -23.87 22.66 12.87
CA ILE A 389 -24.16 23.02 11.48
C ILE A 389 -25.59 22.56 11.16
N THR A 390 -26.55 23.47 11.26
CA THR A 390 -27.99 23.11 11.21
C THR A 390 -28.68 23.76 10.01
N ASN A 391 -29.30 22.96 9.13
CA ASN A 391 -30.16 23.48 8.07
C ASN A 391 -31.32 24.29 8.70
N GLY A 392 -31.46 25.56 8.30
CA GLY A 392 -32.41 26.49 8.90
C GLY A 392 -31.81 27.45 9.93
N THR A 393 -30.59 27.21 10.41
CA THR A 393 -29.92 28.07 11.41
C THR A 393 -28.62 28.62 10.85
N PRO A 394 -28.56 29.93 10.53
CA PRO A 394 -27.34 30.55 10.06
C PRO A 394 -26.19 30.46 11.07
N LEU A 395 -24.98 30.20 10.57
CA LEU A 395 -23.74 30.13 11.34
C LEU A 395 -22.65 30.94 10.61
N SER A 396 -21.77 31.60 11.37
CA SER A 396 -20.62 32.31 10.80
C SER A 396 -19.43 32.27 11.75
N ILE A 397 -18.37 31.60 11.30
CA ILE A 397 -17.06 31.52 11.94
C ILE A 397 -16.05 31.97 10.87
N VAL A 398 -15.44 33.13 11.04
CA VAL A 398 -14.53 33.69 10.04
C VAL A 398 -13.25 34.17 10.72
N GLY A 399 -12.11 33.71 10.22
CA GLY A 399 -10.81 34.10 10.71
C GLY A 399 -9.75 34.07 9.60
N PRO A 400 -8.50 34.41 9.94
CA PRO A 400 -7.44 34.61 8.95
C PRO A 400 -6.95 33.32 8.28
N LYS A 401 -7.18 32.14 8.89
CA LYS A 401 -6.67 30.85 8.41
C LYS A 401 -7.78 29.91 7.91
N GLY A 402 -9.03 30.34 8.00
CA GLY A 402 -10.19 29.59 7.54
C GLY A 402 -11.52 30.26 7.88
N SER A 403 -12.57 29.83 7.21
CA SER A 403 -13.92 30.32 7.39
C SER A 403 -14.95 29.21 7.22
N LEU A 404 -16.02 29.26 8.01
CA LEU A 404 -17.22 28.45 7.89
C LEU A 404 -18.43 29.38 7.97
N THR A 405 -19.25 29.42 6.92
CA THR A 405 -20.54 30.12 6.94
C THR A 405 -21.64 29.21 6.48
N VAL A 406 -22.80 29.25 7.14
CA VAL A 406 -23.98 28.47 6.79
C VAL A 406 -25.15 29.44 6.68
N ASP A 407 -25.91 29.37 5.59
CA ASP A 407 -27.12 30.17 5.40
C ASP A 407 -28.37 29.47 5.95
N ALA A 408 -29.51 30.18 5.93
CA ALA A 408 -30.77 29.62 6.41
C ALA A 408 -31.32 28.47 5.56
N ASN A 409 -30.75 28.19 4.37
CA ASN A 409 -31.18 27.11 3.49
C ASN A 409 -30.30 25.85 3.64
N GLY A 410 -29.27 25.89 4.49
CA GLY A 410 -28.28 24.81 4.62
C GLY A 410 -27.17 24.86 3.57
N ASN A 411 -26.98 25.99 2.88
CA ASN A 411 -25.80 26.18 2.06
C ASN A 411 -24.63 26.57 2.95
N MET A 412 -23.59 25.76 2.92
CA MET A 412 -22.35 25.94 3.65
C MET A 412 -21.25 26.43 2.69
N THR A 413 -20.45 27.39 3.12
CA THR A 413 -19.21 27.78 2.44
C THR A 413 -18.06 27.61 3.41
N ILE A 414 -17.04 26.89 2.99
CA ILE A 414 -15.86 26.58 3.79
C ILE A 414 -14.58 26.95 3.05
N SER A 415 -13.60 27.48 3.78
CA SER A 415 -12.25 27.68 3.28
C SER A 415 -11.21 27.49 4.38
N GLY A 416 -10.01 27.03 4.02
CA GLY A 416 -8.92 26.88 4.97
C GLY A 416 -9.22 25.86 6.08
N ILE A 417 -8.61 26.04 7.25
CA ILE A 417 -8.79 25.14 8.40
C ILE A 417 -9.59 25.87 9.48
N VAL A 418 -10.67 25.24 9.95
CA VAL A 418 -11.48 25.72 11.08
C VAL A 418 -11.40 24.67 12.20
N TYR A 419 -10.81 25.07 13.32
CA TYR A 419 -10.61 24.21 14.49
C TYR A 419 -11.69 24.53 15.53
N ILE A 420 -12.47 23.53 15.91
CA ILE A 420 -13.55 23.60 16.88
C ILE A 420 -13.08 22.90 18.15
N ASP A 421 -12.88 23.66 19.22
CA ASP A 421 -12.59 23.12 20.56
C ASP A 421 -13.91 22.72 21.25
N GLY A 422 -14.54 21.68 20.71
CA GLY A 422 -15.87 21.18 21.09
C GLY A 422 -16.38 20.16 20.07
N ASP A 423 -17.56 19.60 20.27
CA ASP A 423 -18.15 18.66 19.30
C ASP A 423 -18.67 19.37 18.04
N ILE A 424 -18.66 18.67 16.91
CA ILE A 424 -19.23 19.16 15.65
C ILE A 424 -20.44 18.30 15.29
N SER A 425 -21.57 18.91 14.95
CA SER A 425 -22.75 18.16 14.52
C SER A 425 -23.41 18.73 13.26
N PHE A 426 -23.83 17.86 12.35
CA PHE A 426 -24.59 18.20 11.15
C PHE A 426 -26.06 17.82 11.34
N ASN A 427 -26.94 18.82 11.29
CA ASN A 427 -28.32 18.73 11.76
C ASN A 427 -29.32 19.42 10.80
N PRO A 428 -30.63 19.18 11.01
CA PRO A 428 -31.20 18.04 11.71
C PRO A 428 -31.23 16.79 10.82
N ALA A 429 -31.67 15.66 11.36
CA ALA A 429 -31.98 14.47 10.57
C ALA A 429 -32.95 14.78 9.41
N LYS A 430 -32.81 14.04 8.30
CA LYS A 430 -33.65 14.20 7.08
C LYS A 430 -33.60 15.61 6.48
N SER A 431 -32.46 16.27 6.64
CA SER A 431 -32.16 17.53 5.97
C SER A 431 -30.89 17.38 5.11
N ARG A 432 -30.52 18.46 4.43
CA ARG A 432 -29.33 18.49 3.58
C ARG A 432 -28.51 19.73 3.85
N ILE A 433 -27.21 19.54 4.01
CA ILE A 433 -26.20 20.59 3.97
C ILE A 433 -25.48 20.47 2.63
N THR A 434 -25.51 21.54 1.86
CA THR A 434 -24.80 21.62 0.58
C THR A 434 -23.58 22.51 0.78
N TYR A 435 -22.37 21.97 0.67
CA TYR A 435 -21.15 22.73 0.93
C TYR A 435 -20.45 23.18 -0.36
N SER A 436 -19.73 24.30 -0.28
CA SER A 436 -18.95 24.89 -1.37
C SER A 436 -17.59 25.36 -0.87
N GLY A 437 -16.57 25.27 -1.71
CA GLY A 437 -15.18 25.59 -1.38
C GLY A 437 -14.37 24.41 -0.86
N VAL A 438 -13.12 24.69 -0.49
CA VAL A 438 -12.13 23.71 -0.05
C VAL A 438 -11.68 24.06 1.36
N GLY A 439 -11.99 23.19 2.32
CA GLY A 439 -11.59 23.42 3.70
C GLY A 439 -11.85 22.24 4.63
N THR A 440 -11.32 22.36 5.83
CA THR A 440 -11.27 21.27 6.82
C THR A 440 -11.86 21.73 8.14
N LEU A 441 -12.78 20.94 8.67
CA LEU A 441 -13.25 21.06 10.05
C LEU A 441 -12.46 20.10 10.93
N VAL A 442 -11.88 20.64 12.00
CA VAL A 442 -11.05 19.88 12.93
C VAL A 442 -11.67 19.98 14.32
N THR A 443 -11.74 18.87 15.03
CA THR A 443 -12.08 18.85 16.46
C THR A 443 -11.23 17.79 17.17
N PRO A 444 -10.75 18.05 18.40
CA PRO A 444 -10.15 17.02 19.23
C PRO A 444 -11.21 16.04 19.78
N ASN A 445 -12.50 16.36 19.64
CA ASN A 445 -13.63 15.57 20.14
C ASN A 445 -14.31 14.80 19.00
N SER A 446 -15.65 14.72 19.03
CA SER A 446 -16.45 13.92 18.11
C SER A 446 -17.10 14.75 17.00
N VAL A 447 -17.39 14.07 15.89
CA VAL A 447 -18.24 14.60 14.81
C VAL A 447 -19.48 13.73 14.65
N ASP A 448 -20.66 14.32 14.74
CA ASP A 448 -21.94 13.65 14.53
C ASP A 448 -22.61 14.10 13.22
N VAL A 449 -22.91 13.17 12.33
CA VAL A 449 -23.53 13.46 11.04
C VAL A 449 -24.93 12.85 10.98
N HIS A 450 -25.96 13.71 11.10
CA HIS A 450 -27.37 13.30 11.05
C HIS A 450 -28.07 13.67 9.72
N SER A 451 -27.48 14.57 8.92
CA SER A 451 -28.04 15.06 7.66
C SER A 451 -27.22 14.62 6.44
N ASP A 452 -27.76 14.79 5.24
CA ASP A 452 -26.94 14.75 4.01
C ASP A 452 -25.88 15.86 4.08
N VAL A 453 -24.67 15.58 3.61
CA VAL A 453 -23.58 16.55 3.50
C VAL A 453 -22.91 16.38 2.14
N VAL A 454 -23.35 17.17 1.17
CA VAL A 454 -23.02 16.98 -0.25
C VAL A 454 -22.34 18.22 -0.84
N PRO A 455 -21.41 18.07 -1.80
CA PRO A 455 -20.81 19.20 -2.51
C PRO A 455 -21.86 19.93 -3.35
N ALA A 456 -21.67 21.24 -3.55
CA ALA A 456 -22.49 22.05 -4.45
C ALA A 456 -22.15 21.80 -5.93
N HIS A 457 -20.89 21.49 -6.24
CA HIS A 457 -20.37 21.29 -7.59
C HIS A 457 -19.73 19.89 -7.73
N THR A 458 -18.41 19.80 -7.92
CA THR A 458 -17.70 18.54 -8.14
C THR A 458 -16.75 18.26 -6.98
N PHE A 459 -16.95 17.13 -6.31
CA PHE A 459 -16.06 16.63 -5.27
C PHE A 459 -15.02 15.66 -5.83
N PRO A 460 -13.72 15.85 -5.57
CA PRO A 460 -13.10 16.84 -4.68
C PRO A 460 -12.43 18.00 -5.43
N THR A 461 -12.56 18.08 -6.76
CA THR A 461 -11.77 19.01 -7.59
C THR A 461 -12.17 20.47 -7.42
N THR A 462 -13.46 20.75 -7.20
CA THR A 462 -13.99 22.11 -7.02
C THR A 462 -14.37 22.38 -5.58
N ASP A 463 -15.12 21.45 -4.98
CA ASP A 463 -15.55 21.52 -3.59
C ASP A 463 -15.00 20.31 -2.85
N ALA A 464 -14.32 20.54 -1.73
CA ALA A 464 -13.77 19.47 -0.90
C ALA A 464 -13.89 19.81 0.59
N LEU A 465 -14.64 18.98 1.31
CA LEU A 465 -14.78 19.07 2.75
C LEU A 465 -13.97 17.97 3.43
N GLY A 466 -13.07 18.38 4.31
CA GLY A 466 -12.34 17.50 5.22
C GLY A 466 -12.94 17.52 6.62
N LEU A 467 -13.04 16.37 7.26
CA LEU A 467 -13.40 16.23 8.67
C LEU A 467 -12.26 15.51 9.40
N ILE A 468 -11.77 16.10 10.48
CA ILE A 468 -10.77 15.52 11.36
C ILE A 468 -11.36 15.48 12.78
N ALA A 469 -11.53 14.28 13.32
CA ALA A 469 -11.98 14.05 14.69
C ALA A 469 -10.88 13.37 15.51
N GLY A 470 -10.55 13.94 16.67
CA GLY A 470 -9.62 13.36 17.63
C GLY A 470 -10.20 12.18 18.41
N ASP A 471 -11.53 12.04 18.48
CA ASP A 471 -12.18 10.85 19.05
C ASP A 471 -12.86 10.03 17.94
N ARG A 472 -14.13 10.32 17.65
CA ARG A 472 -14.93 9.51 16.73
C ARG A 472 -15.72 10.32 15.70
N ILE A 473 -16.05 9.67 14.60
CA ILE A 473 -17.08 10.15 13.65
C ILE A 473 -18.28 9.20 13.70
N ASN A 474 -19.43 9.75 14.08
CA ASN A 474 -20.70 9.06 14.14
C ASN A 474 -21.54 9.39 12.91
N LEU A 475 -21.79 8.40 12.06
CA LEU A 475 -22.54 8.51 10.82
C LEU A 475 -23.92 7.87 11.00
N ALA A 476 -24.97 8.68 10.89
CA ALA A 476 -26.36 8.22 10.96
C ALA A 476 -26.68 7.40 12.24
N THR A 477 -26.17 7.82 13.39
CA THR A 477 -26.37 7.11 14.67
C THR A 477 -27.63 7.56 15.43
N GLY A 478 -28.21 8.69 15.03
CA GLY A 478 -29.34 9.34 15.68
C GLY A 478 -30.70 8.71 15.37
N GLY A 479 -31.69 9.06 16.20
CA GLY A 479 -33.07 8.61 16.03
C GLY A 479 -33.73 9.25 14.80
N GLY A 480 -33.95 8.46 13.76
CA GLY A 480 -34.60 8.91 12.52
C GLY A 480 -33.66 9.10 11.34
N ASP A 481 -32.35 8.95 11.56
CA ASP A 481 -31.32 8.95 10.54
C ASP A 481 -31.43 7.70 9.67
N ALA A 482 -31.40 7.87 8.35
CA ALA A 482 -31.34 6.80 7.37
C ALA A 482 -31.09 7.39 5.99
N HIS A 483 -30.45 6.62 5.12
CA HIS A 483 -30.20 6.95 3.71
C HIS A 483 -29.45 8.28 3.52
N LEU A 484 -28.48 8.56 4.40
CA LEU A 484 -27.69 9.79 4.28
C LEU A 484 -26.79 9.71 3.05
N THR A 485 -26.71 10.79 2.30
CA THR A 485 -25.77 10.94 1.18
C THR A 485 -24.65 11.89 1.57
N MET A 486 -23.40 11.47 1.39
CA MET A 486 -22.23 12.25 1.77
C MET A 486 -21.15 12.20 0.69
N GLY A 487 -20.45 13.32 0.49
CA GLY A 487 -19.20 13.38 -0.28
C GLY A 487 -18.15 14.11 0.56
N ILE A 488 -17.26 13.41 1.26
CA ILE A 488 -16.39 14.01 2.30
C ILE A 488 -15.10 13.19 2.45
N ALA A 489 -13.99 13.85 2.78
CA ALA A 489 -12.78 13.20 3.28
C ALA A 489 -12.82 13.13 4.82
N MET A 490 -12.79 11.93 5.40
CA MET A 490 -12.98 11.73 6.84
C MET A 490 -11.75 11.11 7.48
N TYR A 491 -11.31 11.70 8.59
CA TYR A 491 -10.30 11.15 9.47
C TYR A 491 -10.86 11.11 10.89
N ALA A 492 -10.82 9.95 11.53
CA ALA A 492 -11.07 9.81 12.96
C ALA A 492 -9.88 9.09 13.59
N GLN A 493 -9.31 9.63 14.67
CA GLN A 493 -8.19 8.96 15.36
C GLN A 493 -8.64 7.61 15.92
N HIS A 494 -9.72 7.57 16.71
CA HIS A 494 -10.13 6.35 17.41
C HIS A 494 -11.09 5.49 16.59
N GLN A 495 -12.25 6.04 16.20
CA GLN A 495 -13.34 5.21 15.68
C GLN A 495 -14.24 5.93 14.68
N VAL A 496 -14.69 5.18 13.66
CA VAL A 496 -15.84 5.55 12.83
C VAL A 496 -16.99 4.59 13.07
N VAL A 497 -18.17 5.13 13.35
CA VAL A 497 -19.39 4.37 13.58
C VAL A 497 -20.41 4.70 12.51
N CYS A 498 -20.96 3.69 11.82
CA CYS A 498 -22.07 3.87 10.90
C CYS A 498 -23.17 2.85 11.18
N ASN A 499 -24.32 3.30 11.69
CA ASN A 499 -25.37 2.39 12.16
C ASN A 499 -26.54 2.20 11.20
N LYS A 500 -26.56 2.90 10.08
CA LYS A 500 -27.68 2.94 9.14
C LYS A 500 -27.16 2.97 7.71
N GLN A 501 -28.01 2.51 6.79
CA GLN A 501 -27.74 2.62 5.36
C GLN A 501 -27.46 4.07 4.98
N SER A 502 -26.30 4.33 4.40
CA SER A 502 -25.84 5.64 3.94
C SER A 502 -24.95 5.44 2.70
N ASP A 503 -24.97 6.37 1.76
CA ASP A 503 -24.12 6.38 0.57
C ASP A 503 -23.03 7.44 0.75
N ILE A 504 -21.78 7.01 0.88
CA ILE A 504 -20.65 7.88 1.23
C ILE A 504 -19.61 7.81 0.11
N ALA A 505 -19.32 8.95 -0.51
CA ALA A 505 -18.23 9.09 -1.46
C ALA A 505 -17.02 9.79 -0.83
N GLY A 506 -15.83 9.23 -1.02
CA GLY A 506 -14.58 9.76 -0.51
C GLY A 506 -13.71 8.68 0.12
N THR A 507 -12.97 9.08 1.15
CA THR A 507 -12.08 8.20 1.91
C THR A 507 -12.32 8.39 3.39
N ILE A 508 -12.36 7.27 4.11
CA ILE A 508 -12.45 7.26 5.55
C ILE A 508 -11.19 6.62 6.11
N VAL A 509 -10.43 7.36 6.92
CA VAL A 509 -9.22 6.90 7.61
C VAL A 509 -9.53 6.81 9.11
N SER A 510 -9.31 5.65 9.72
CA SER A 510 -9.60 5.43 11.14
C SER A 510 -8.83 4.25 11.72
N SER A 511 -8.55 4.29 13.02
CA SER A 511 -7.98 3.14 13.72
C SER A 511 -8.95 1.97 13.81
N PHE A 512 -10.26 2.26 13.97
CA PHE A 512 -11.31 1.24 14.08
C PHE A 512 -12.61 1.64 13.35
N TYR A 513 -13.34 0.64 12.83
CA TYR A 513 -14.64 0.83 12.19
C TYR A 513 -15.72 -0.09 12.78
N SER A 514 -16.86 0.50 13.12
CA SER A 514 -18.08 -0.21 13.52
C SER A 514 -19.21 0.13 12.57
N MET A 515 -19.49 -0.76 11.61
CA MET A 515 -20.53 -0.54 10.61
C MET A 515 -21.71 -1.52 10.79
N SER A 516 -22.93 -1.07 10.51
CA SER A 516 -24.09 -1.93 10.52
C SER A 516 -25.16 -1.40 9.58
N ASN A 517 -26.06 -2.30 9.15
CA ASN A 517 -27.18 -1.98 8.27
C ASN A 517 -26.79 -1.46 6.86
N VAL A 518 -25.76 -2.06 6.26
CA VAL A 518 -25.43 -1.95 4.81
C VAL A 518 -25.18 -0.52 4.32
N PRO A 519 -24.21 0.22 4.90
CA PRO A 519 -23.71 1.41 4.25
C PRO A 519 -23.00 1.05 2.94
N HIS A 520 -23.05 1.99 2.00
CA HIS A 520 -22.31 1.93 0.75
C HIS A 520 -21.22 2.98 0.76
N LEU A 521 -19.99 2.56 0.50
CA LEU A 521 -18.82 3.43 0.47
C LEU A 521 -18.23 3.40 -0.93
N TYR A 522 -17.89 4.57 -1.46
CA TYR A 522 -17.38 4.75 -2.81
C TYR A 522 -16.10 5.56 -2.77
N GLN A 523 -14.98 4.96 -3.20
CA GLN A 523 -13.72 5.66 -3.36
C GLN A 523 -13.87 6.77 -4.40
N VAL A 524 -13.20 7.89 -4.16
CA VAL A 524 -13.04 8.94 -5.17
C VAL A 524 -11.53 9.11 -5.40
N PRO A 525 -10.93 8.44 -6.42
CA PRO A 525 -9.47 8.42 -6.59
C PRO A 525 -8.82 9.80 -6.67
N GLU A 526 -9.51 10.78 -7.28
CA GLU A 526 -9.05 12.16 -7.37
C GLU A 526 -8.89 12.87 -6.01
N LEU A 527 -9.44 12.32 -4.93
CA LEU A 527 -9.33 12.88 -3.58
C LEU A 527 -7.89 12.98 -3.10
N ALA A 528 -7.07 11.95 -3.35
CA ALA A 528 -5.66 11.96 -2.95
C ALA A 528 -4.86 13.11 -3.61
N ASN A 529 -5.31 13.63 -4.75
CA ASN A 529 -4.68 14.74 -5.46
C ASN A 529 -5.26 16.12 -5.09
N HIS A 530 -6.43 16.15 -4.44
CA HIS A 530 -7.19 17.36 -4.13
C HIS A 530 -7.64 17.39 -2.67
N LEU A 531 -6.76 16.97 -1.76
CA LEU A 531 -7.09 16.92 -0.34
C LEU A 531 -7.36 18.32 0.23
N PRO A 532 -8.38 18.44 1.11
CA PRO A 532 -8.53 19.61 1.96
C PRO A 532 -7.25 19.93 2.75
N PRO A 533 -7.01 21.20 3.13
CA PRO A 533 -5.80 21.58 3.84
C PRO A 533 -5.73 20.93 5.23
N GLY A 534 -4.56 20.44 5.63
CA GLY A 534 -4.32 19.89 6.97
C GLY A 534 -4.85 18.48 7.22
N MET A 535 -5.25 17.73 6.18
CA MET A 535 -5.59 16.32 6.34
C MET A 535 -4.34 15.50 6.79
N PRO A 536 -4.45 14.61 7.79
CA PRO A 536 -3.33 13.79 8.25
C PRO A 536 -2.85 12.83 7.16
N GLY A 537 -1.54 12.64 7.00
CA GLY A 537 -1.00 11.76 5.95
C GLY A 537 -1.29 12.22 4.52
N ALA A 538 -1.45 13.53 4.29
CA ALA A 538 -1.73 14.10 2.97
C ALA A 538 -0.58 14.00 1.97
N GLU A 539 0.65 13.71 2.41
CA GLU A 539 1.78 13.53 1.51
C GLU A 539 1.60 12.23 0.69
N PRO A 540 1.72 12.29 -0.65
CA PRO A 540 1.56 11.10 -1.47
C PRO A 540 2.74 10.15 -1.25
N ILE A 541 2.44 8.87 -1.07
CA ILE A 541 3.43 7.82 -0.93
C ILE A 541 3.47 7.06 -2.24
N TRP A 542 4.51 7.27 -3.04
CA TRP A 542 4.67 6.61 -4.34
C TRP A 542 5.51 5.35 -4.20
N ILE A 543 4.94 4.21 -4.62
CA ILE A 543 5.65 2.94 -4.75
C ILE A 543 5.78 2.61 -6.23
N ALA A 544 7.00 2.25 -6.63
CA ALA A 544 7.29 1.75 -7.96
C ALA A 544 7.48 0.23 -7.92
N GLY A 545 6.91 -0.46 -8.90
CA GLY A 545 7.07 -1.88 -9.15
C GLY A 545 7.53 -2.11 -10.59
N VAL A 546 8.23 -3.23 -10.81
CA VAL A 546 8.69 -3.65 -12.14
C VAL A 546 8.27 -5.09 -12.38
N THR A 547 7.47 -5.32 -13.42
CA THR A 547 7.11 -6.67 -13.87
C THR A 547 7.97 -7.07 -15.05
N ILE A 548 8.67 -8.21 -14.96
CA ILE A 548 9.45 -8.76 -16.08
C ILE A 548 8.50 -9.53 -16.99
N GLU A 549 8.31 -9.01 -18.19
CA GLU A 549 7.43 -9.57 -19.21
C GLU A 549 8.14 -10.64 -20.06
N SER A 550 9.43 -10.42 -20.30
CA SER A 550 10.26 -11.37 -21.03
C SER A 550 11.72 -11.18 -20.71
N TRP A 551 12.46 -12.29 -20.76
CA TRP A 551 13.91 -12.33 -20.65
C TRP A 551 14.47 -13.13 -21.83
N GLN A 552 15.54 -12.63 -22.45
CA GLN A 552 16.20 -13.26 -23.58
C GLN A 552 17.72 -13.13 -23.48
N ASP A 553 18.42 -14.27 -23.60
CA ASP A 553 19.84 -14.27 -23.91
C ASP A 553 20.04 -14.10 -25.43
N VAL A 554 20.47 -12.92 -25.81
CA VAL A 554 20.66 -12.55 -27.21
C VAL A 554 22.06 -12.95 -27.62
N ALA A 555 22.16 -13.98 -28.46
CA ALA A 555 23.41 -14.29 -29.14
C ALA A 555 23.86 -13.05 -29.93
N ASN A 556 25.09 -12.58 -29.68
CA ASN A 556 25.68 -11.53 -30.53
C ASN A 556 25.61 -12.01 -31.99
N PRO A 557 25.09 -11.19 -32.92
CA PRO A 557 25.13 -11.51 -34.34
C PRO A 557 26.55 -11.66 -34.86
#